data_AF-A0A9D2CSV3-F1
#
_entry.id   AF-A0A9D2CSV3-F1
#
_cell.length_a   1.000
_cell.length_b   1.000
_cell.length_c   1.000
_cell.angle_alpha   90.00
_cell.angle_beta   90.00
_cell.angle_gamma   90.00
#
_symmetry.space_group_name_H-M   'P 1'
#
loop_
_entity.id
_entity.type
_entity.pdbx_description
1 polymer ?
#
loop_
_entity_poly.entity_id
_entity_poly.type
_entity_poly.pdbx_seq_one_letter_code
_entity_poly.pdbx_strand_id
1 'polypeptide(L)'
;MKVDFLYSVLTDTSDTGTGIAGFNWNILIEYAVYIFIIVIGLLVLALIKRKSRLPSHTELRDLMGKLGEKLRTLIAYCESSSKPAEGQNGGSKVEKLTKLLYDSDKLYYQLSLSAEKEKDVDLQTAAQYIGEARKLLQSYKFIKPDKEDLKKLNQALESINLSMRCMDNILERDVDLKKQKQKG
;
A
#
# COMPACT_ATOMS: atom_id res chain seq x y z
N MET A 1 7.45 47.67 36.82
CA MET A 1 8.30 47.00 37.82
C MET A 1 7.60 45.69 38.18
N LYS A 2 7.69 44.60 37.41
CA LYS A 2 8.79 44.03 36.62
C LYS A 2 9.97 43.57 37.50
N VAL A 3 10.10 42.24 37.52
CA VAL A 3 11.29 41.38 37.73
C VAL A 3 11.82 41.18 39.16
N ASP A 4 11.80 42.18 40.05
CA ASP A 4 12.47 42.01 41.36
C ASP A 4 11.69 41.17 42.37
N PHE A 5 10.35 41.22 42.36
CA PHE A 5 9.53 40.43 43.31
C PHE A 5 9.57 38.92 43.02
N LEU A 6 9.74 38.54 41.74
CA LEU A 6 9.84 37.12 41.36
C LEU A 6 11.22 36.54 41.67
N TYR A 7 12.27 37.36 41.76
CA TYR A 7 13.58 36.89 42.21
C TYR A 7 13.65 36.74 43.73
N SER A 8 13.05 37.65 44.51
CA SER A 8 13.06 37.57 45.98
C SER A 8 12.31 36.34 46.53
N VAL A 9 11.20 35.91 45.90
CA VAL A 9 10.49 34.68 46.32
C VAL A 9 11.25 33.39 45.96
N LEU A 10 12.17 33.44 44.99
CA LEU A 10 12.95 32.27 44.57
C LEU A 10 14.29 32.12 45.32
N THR A 11 14.75 33.11 46.08
CA THR A 11 16.07 33.07 46.76
C THR A 11 16.05 33.04 48.29
N ASP A 12 14.93 33.30 48.96
CA ASP A 12 14.88 33.41 50.44
C ASP A 12 14.62 32.10 51.21
N THR A 13 14.84 30.94 50.57
CA THR A 13 15.02 29.68 51.31
C THR A 13 16.29 28.99 50.84
N SER A 14 17.41 29.69 51.00
CA SER A 14 18.70 29.05 51.14
C SER A 14 18.91 28.63 52.60
N ASP A 15 19.47 27.43 52.75
CA ASP A 15 20.04 26.81 53.96
C ASP A 15 19.15 26.08 54.97
N THR A 16 19.18 24.74 54.88
CA THR A 16 19.96 23.97 55.86
C THR A 16 20.46 22.68 55.22
N GLY A 17 21.78 22.58 55.09
CA GLY A 17 22.45 21.38 54.62
C GLY A 17 22.23 20.18 55.55
N THR A 18 22.00 19.02 54.93
CA THR A 18 22.45 17.71 55.41
C THR A 18 22.61 16.82 54.18
N GLY A 19 23.74 16.11 54.11
CA GLY A 19 24.10 15.30 52.96
C GLY A 19 23.15 14.14 52.71
N ILE A 20 23.12 13.74 51.44
CA ILE A 20 22.78 12.40 50.92
C ILE A 20 21.51 11.75 51.49
N ALA A 21 20.39 11.87 50.75
CA ALA A 21 19.26 10.92 50.64
C ALA A 21 17.90 11.62 50.52
N GLY A 22 17.76 12.53 49.55
CA GLY A 22 16.45 12.97 49.07
C GLY A 22 16.29 12.48 47.65
N PHE A 23 15.64 11.34 47.44
CA PHE A 23 15.27 10.88 46.11
C PHE A 23 14.38 11.97 45.49
N ASN A 24 14.94 12.75 44.57
CA ASN A 24 14.24 13.82 43.87
C ASN A 24 13.22 13.18 42.92
N TRP A 25 12.07 12.80 43.47
CA TRP A 25 10.95 12.18 42.75
C TRP A 25 10.58 12.95 41.49
N ASN A 26 10.72 14.28 41.51
CA ASN A 26 10.46 15.14 40.36
C ASN A 26 11.39 14.83 39.17
N ILE A 27 12.69 14.66 39.42
CA ILE A 27 13.67 14.33 38.38
C ILE A 27 13.42 12.92 37.86
N LEU A 28 13.11 11.97 38.75
CA LEU A 28 12.78 10.60 38.34
C LEU A 28 11.53 10.53 37.47
N ILE A 29 10.48 11.27 37.83
CA ILE A 29 9.23 11.35 37.06
C ILE A 29 9.49 11.99 35.70
N GLU A 30 10.30 13.05 35.63
CA GLU A 30 10.64 13.70 34.36
C GLU A 30 11.36 12.73 33.41
N TYR A 31 12.38 12.00 33.90
CA TYR A 31 13.06 10.97 33.11
C TYR A 31 12.14 9.79 32.72
N ALA A 32 11.22 9.38 33.60
CA ALA A 32 10.24 8.35 33.29
C ALA A 32 9.29 8.77 32.16
N VAL A 33 8.85 10.03 32.14
CA VAL A 33 8.02 10.61 31.07
C VAL A 33 8.81 10.66 29.75
N TYR A 34 10.08 11.05 29.77
CA TYR A 34 10.90 11.05 28.54
C TYR A 34 11.06 9.64 27.95
N ILE A 35 11.37 8.63 28.79
CA ILE A 35 11.47 7.24 28.34
C ILE A 35 10.13 6.76 27.77
N PHE A 36 9.02 7.11 28.42
CA PHE A 36 7.68 6.75 27.96
C PHE A 36 7.35 7.34 26.58
N ILE A 37 7.69 8.62 26.34
CA ILE A 37 7.50 9.26 25.03
C ILE A 37 8.34 8.56 23.95
N ILE A 38 9.59 8.18 24.25
CA ILE A 38 10.46 7.45 23.32
C ILE A 38 9.86 6.08 22.97
N VAL A 39 9.37 5.34 23.97
CA VAL A 39 8.73 4.03 23.75
C VAL A 39 7.47 4.17 22.90
N ILE A 40 6.62 5.17 23.16
CA ILE A 40 5.45 5.48 22.32
C ILE A 40 5.88 5.83 20.90
N GLY A 41 6.89 6.68 20.73
CA GLY A 41 7.42 7.06 19.42
C GLY A 41 7.90 5.85 18.62
N LEU A 42 8.63 4.94 19.26
CA LEU A 42 9.06 3.68 18.66
C LEU A 42 7.88 2.77 18.32
N LEU A 43 6.86 2.70 19.18
CA LEU A 43 5.66 1.90 18.95
C LEU A 43 4.85 2.43 17.77
N VAL A 44 4.70 3.74 17.64
CA VAL A 44 4.08 4.39 16.47
C VAL A 44 4.88 4.10 15.20
N LEU A 45 6.22 4.23 15.24
CA LEU A 45 7.08 3.88 14.10
C LEU A 45 6.95 2.41 13.71
N ALA A 46 6.91 1.51 14.69
CA ALA A 46 6.76 0.08 14.46
C ALA A 46 5.39 -0.26 13.82
N LEU A 47 4.32 0.41 14.26
CA LEU A 47 2.98 0.26 13.67
C LEU A 47 2.92 0.77 12.23
N ILE A 48 3.51 1.93 11.95
CA ILE A 48 3.61 2.46 10.58
C ILE A 48 4.42 1.50 9.71
N LYS A 49 5.59 1.02 10.19
CA LYS A 49 6.42 0.05 9.47
C LYS A 49 5.70 -1.27 9.18
N ARG A 50 4.84 -1.73 10.10
CA ARG A 50 4.04 -2.94 9.93
C ARG A 50 2.92 -2.76 8.91
N LYS A 51 2.27 -1.58 8.88
CA LYS A 51 1.19 -1.27 7.94
C LYS A 51 1.69 -0.89 6.54
N SER A 52 2.88 -0.31 6.44
CA SER A 52 3.56 0.05 5.19
C SER A 52 4.39 -1.09 4.60
N ARG A 53 4.20 -2.32 5.08
CA ARG A 53 4.91 -3.48 4.52
C ARG A 53 4.43 -3.65 3.08
N LEU A 54 5.36 -3.49 2.14
CA LEU A 54 5.14 -3.75 0.73
C LEU A 54 4.58 -5.17 0.57
N PRO A 55 3.54 -5.35 -0.26
CA PRO A 55 2.96 -6.67 -0.51
C PRO A 55 4.02 -7.60 -1.09
N SER A 56 3.97 -8.87 -0.70
CA SER A 56 4.88 -9.90 -1.22
C SER A 56 4.65 -10.12 -2.73
N HIS A 57 5.67 -10.56 -3.46
CA HIS A 57 5.58 -11.00 -4.86
C HIS A 57 4.38 -11.95 -5.11
N THR A 58 4.11 -12.85 -4.16
CA THR A 58 2.96 -13.77 -4.21
C THR A 58 1.61 -13.06 -4.05
N GLU A 59 1.55 -12.03 -3.21
CA GLU A 59 0.33 -11.23 -3.00
C GLU A 59 0.07 -10.32 -4.20
N LEU A 60 1.11 -9.74 -4.79
CA LEU A 60 1.03 -8.93 -6.01
C LEU A 60 0.47 -9.75 -7.18
N ARG A 61 0.97 -10.99 -7.35
CA ARG A 61 0.46 -11.94 -8.35
C ARG A 61 -1.02 -12.28 -8.11
N ASP A 62 -1.41 -12.56 -6.87
CA ASP A 62 -2.80 -12.86 -6.52
C ASP A 62 -3.73 -11.65 -6.76
N LEU A 63 -3.27 -10.43 -6.47
CA LEU A 63 -4.00 -9.20 -6.76
C LEU A 63 -4.18 -8.98 -8.28
N MET A 64 -3.16 -9.25 -9.09
CA MET A 64 -3.26 -9.21 -10.56
C MET A 64 -4.29 -10.24 -11.07
N GLY A 65 -4.27 -11.46 -10.53
CA GLY A 65 -5.24 -12.51 -10.87
C GLY A 65 -6.68 -12.09 -10.58
N LYS A 66 -6.92 -11.55 -9.38
CA LYS A 66 -8.24 -11.01 -9.00
C LYS A 66 -8.67 -9.85 -9.90
N LEU A 67 -7.75 -8.98 -10.29
CA LEU A 67 -8.03 -7.89 -11.22
C LEU A 67 -8.43 -8.42 -12.60
N GLY A 68 -7.71 -9.41 -13.12
CA GLY A 68 -8.02 -10.09 -14.38
C GLY A 68 -9.38 -10.78 -14.36
N GLU A 69 -9.72 -11.46 -13.26
CA GLU A 69 -11.05 -12.08 -13.08
C GLU A 69 -12.16 -11.04 -13.06
N LYS A 70 -12.01 -9.95 -12.29
CA LYS A 70 -12.99 -8.85 -12.28
C LYS A 70 -13.17 -8.26 -13.68
N LEU A 71 -12.09 -8.07 -14.44
CA LEU A 71 -12.18 -7.58 -15.81
C LEU A 71 -12.88 -8.58 -16.75
N ARG A 72 -12.60 -9.89 -16.63
CA ARG A 72 -13.34 -10.94 -17.38
C ARG A 72 -14.83 -10.92 -17.07
N THR A 73 -15.21 -10.80 -15.80
CA THR A 73 -16.63 -10.71 -15.43
C THR A 73 -17.31 -9.45 -16.00
N LEU A 74 -16.56 -8.34 -16.11
CA LEU A 74 -17.06 -7.12 -16.73
C LEU A 74 -17.23 -7.27 -18.25
N ILE A 75 -16.27 -7.91 -18.94
CA ILE A 75 -16.36 -8.21 -20.38
C ILE A 75 -17.57 -9.11 -20.66
N ALA A 76 -17.73 -10.19 -19.91
CA ALA A 76 -18.88 -11.10 -20.05
C ALA A 76 -20.22 -10.37 -19.81
N TYR A 77 -20.27 -9.44 -18.85
CA TYR A 77 -21.44 -8.60 -18.58
C TYR A 77 -21.71 -7.55 -19.67
N CYS A 78 -20.68 -7.14 -20.42
CA CYS A 78 -20.81 -6.24 -21.57
C CYS A 78 -21.24 -6.98 -22.84
N GLU A 79 -20.76 -8.21 -23.06
CA GLU A 79 -21.14 -9.06 -24.19
C GLU A 79 -22.56 -9.64 -24.03
N SER A 80 -22.95 -9.97 -22.80
CA SER A 80 -24.29 -10.46 -22.48
C SER A 80 -25.29 -9.31 -22.43
N SER A 81 -25.69 -8.76 -23.59
CA SER A 81 -26.85 -7.85 -23.71
C SER A 81 -28.21 -8.54 -23.48
N SER A 82 -28.25 -9.73 -22.88
CA SER A 82 -29.47 -10.49 -22.60
C SER A 82 -29.65 -10.70 -21.10
N LYS A 83 -30.46 -9.81 -20.51
CA LYS A 83 -31.08 -9.83 -19.18
C LYS A 83 -30.15 -10.06 -17.97
N PRO A 84 -30.17 -9.17 -16.95
CA PRO A 84 -29.61 -9.54 -15.66
C PRO A 84 -30.43 -10.74 -15.14
N ALA A 85 -29.77 -11.85 -14.84
CA ALA A 85 -30.36 -12.85 -13.97
C ALA A 85 -30.69 -12.16 -12.65
N GLU A 86 -31.98 -12.12 -12.32
CA GLU A 86 -32.51 -11.60 -11.07
C GLU A 86 -31.71 -12.19 -9.89
N GLY A 87 -30.90 -11.35 -9.22
CA GLY A 87 -30.19 -11.75 -8.00
C GLY A 87 -28.75 -11.27 -7.83
N GLN A 88 -28.07 -10.74 -8.85
CA GLN A 88 -26.67 -10.30 -8.69
C GLN A 88 -26.53 -8.77 -8.59
N ASN A 89 -26.42 -8.28 -7.35
CA ASN A 89 -25.93 -6.98 -6.90
C ASN A 89 -25.73 -5.92 -8.01
N GLY A 90 -26.77 -5.10 -8.20
CA GLY A 90 -26.91 -4.08 -9.22
C GLY A 90 -26.03 -2.84 -9.01
N GLY A 91 -24.70 -3.01 -9.09
CA GLY A 91 -23.80 -1.90 -9.38
C GLY A 91 -23.84 -1.58 -10.88
N SER A 92 -23.98 -0.30 -11.23
CA SER A 92 -23.95 0.14 -12.64
C SER A 92 -22.64 -0.29 -13.32
N LYS A 93 -22.65 -0.51 -14.65
CA LYS A 93 -21.43 -0.82 -15.44
C LYS A 93 -20.29 0.16 -15.13
N VAL A 94 -20.66 1.42 -14.91
CA VAL A 94 -19.76 2.51 -14.54
C VAL A 94 -19.11 2.28 -13.18
N GLU A 95 -19.89 1.92 -12.15
CA GLU A 95 -19.37 1.67 -10.81
C GLU A 95 -18.38 0.49 -10.78
N LYS A 96 -18.67 -0.60 -11.51
CA LYS A 96 -17.77 -1.76 -11.62
C LYS A 96 -16.45 -1.38 -12.29
N LEU A 97 -16.47 -0.59 -13.37
CA LEU A 97 -15.26 -0.12 -14.02
C LEU A 97 -14.49 0.88 -13.16
N THR A 98 -15.16 1.80 -12.46
CA THR A 98 -14.50 2.77 -11.56
C THR A 98 -13.78 2.05 -10.42
N LYS A 99 -14.40 1.01 -9.82
CA LYS A 99 -13.74 0.15 -8.84
C LYS A 99 -12.54 -0.58 -9.45
N LEU A 100 -12.68 -1.11 -10.67
CA LEU A 100 -11.60 -1.80 -11.37
C LEU A 100 -10.43 -0.86 -11.69
N LEU A 101 -10.73 0.39 -12.07
CA LEU A 101 -9.74 1.41 -12.34
C LEU A 101 -8.99 1.81 -11.06
N TYR A 102 -9.71 1.99 -9.96
CA TYR A 102 -9.11 2.24 -8.65
C TYR A 102 -8.19 1.08 -8.21
N ASP A 103 -8.65 -0.17 -8.36
CA ASP A 103 -7.85 -1.35 -8.04
C ASP A 103 -6.59 -1.43 -8.93
N SER A 104 -6.71 -1.10 -10.22
CA SER A 104 -5.59 -1.05 -11.16
C SER A 104 -4.58 0.04 -10.80
N ASP A 105 -5.05 1.23 -10.40
CA ASP A 105 -4.20 2.35 -9.99
C ASP A 105 -3.43 2.02 -8.72
N LYS A 106 -4.10 1.42 -7.75
CA LYS A 106 -3.50 0.97 -6.50
C LYS A 106 -2.44 -0.10 -6.78
N LEU A 107 -2.74 -1.06 -7.64
CA LEU A 107 -1.81 -2.13 -8.00
C LEU A 107 -0.59 -1.59 -8.75
N TYR A 108 -0.79 -0.69 -9.72
CA TYR A 108 0.30 -0.01 -10.43
C TYR A 108 1.25 0.71 -9.48
N TYR A 109 0.70 1.43 -8.50
CA TYR A 109 1.49 2.15 -7.49
C TYR A 109 2.30 1.19 -6.61
N GLN A 110 1.68 0.11 -6.12
CA GLN A 110 2.35 -0.90 -5.31
C GLN A 110 3.48 -1.60 -6.08
N LEU A 111 3.24 -1.92 -7.35
CA LEU A 111 4.23 -2.58 -8.20
C LEU A 111 5.41 -1.65 -8.52
N SER A 112 5.14 -0.39 -8.83
CA SER A 112 6.19 0.62 -9.08
C SER A 112 7.05 0.85 -7.83
N LEU A 113 6.44 0.93 -6.65
CA LEU A 113 7.17 1.07 -5.38
C LEU A 113 8.04 -0.16 -5.08
N SER A 114 7.55 -1.35 -5.42
CA SER A 114 8.28 -2.62 -5.25
C SER A 114 9.47 -2.69 -6.22
N ALA A 115 9.24 -2.35 -7.49
CA ALA A 115 10.27 -2.31 -8.53
C ALA A 115 11.40 -1.32 -8.18
N GLU A 116 11.05 -0.13 -7.69
CA GLU A 116 12.04 0.90 -7.30
C GLU A 116 12.86 0.47 -6.09
N LYS A 117 12.22 -0.14 -5.09
CA LYS A 117 12.90 -0.62 -3.89
C LYS A 117 13.88 -1.76 -4.19
N GLU A 118 13.47 -2.70 -5.04
CA GLU A 118 14.25 -3.90 -5.36
C GLU A 118 15.19 -3.70 -6.55
N LYS A 119 15.03 -2.58 -7.28
CA LYS A 119 15.74 -2.28 -8.53
C LYS A 119 15.58 -3.42 -9.55
N ASP A 120 14.42 -4.07 -9.55
CA ASP A 120 14.11 -5.18 -10.44
C ASP A 120 13.43 -4.67 -11.71
N VAL A 121 14.07 -4.93 -12.85
CA VAL A 121 13.59 -4.54 -14.18
C VAL A 121 12.32 -5.31 -14.54
N ASP A 122 12.19 -6.58 -14.13
CA ASP A 122 11.04 -7.41 -14.47
C ASP A 122 9.78 -6.94 -13.73
N LEU A 123 9.92 -6.47 -12.48
CA LEU A 123 8.83 -5.82 -11.75
C LEU A 123 8.43 -4.49 -12.39
N GLN A 124 9.41 -3.74 -12.89
CA GLN A 124 9.14 -2.50 -13.61
C GLN A 124 8.38 -2.76 -14.91
N THR A 125 8.75 -3.79 -15.66
CA THR A 125 8.03 -4.24 -16.86
C THR A 125 6.62 -4.71 -16.52
N ALA A 126 6.44 -5.50 -15.45
CA ALA A 126 5.12 -5.88 -14.97
C ALA A 126 4.25 -4.65 -14.63
N ALA A 127 4.85 -3.59 -14.09
CA ALA A 127 4.14 -2.36 -13.73
C ALA A 127 3.70 -1.60 -14.98
N GLN A 128 4.56 -1.54 -16.00
CA GLN A 128 4.24 -0.93 -17.29
C GLN A 128 2.99 -1.58 -17.92
N TYR A 129 2.90 -2.92 -17.92
CA TYR A 129 1.72 -3.62 -18.45
C TYR A 129 0.42 -3.31 -17.67
N ILE A 130 0.48 -3.17 -16.34
CA ILE A 130 -0.70 -2.71 -15.56
C ILE A 130 -1.02 -1.25 -15.89
N GLY A 131 -0.01 -0.41 -16.12
CA GLY A 131 -0.17 0.97 -16.56
C GLY A 131 -0.84 1.09 -17.94
N GLU A 132 -0.54 0.19 -18.86
CA GLU A 132 -1.20 0.09 -20.17
C GLU A 132 -2.65 -0.35 -20.01
N ALA A 133 -2.92 -1.38 -19.22
CA ALA A 133 -4.28 -1.83 -18.91
C ALA A 133 -5.13 -0.69 -18.34
N ARG A 134 -4.56 0.10 -17.41
CA ARG A 134 -5.21 1.31 -16.87
C ARG A 134 -5.56 2.32 -17.96
N LYS A 135 -4.63 2.67 -18.85
CA LYS A 135 -4.88 3.64 -19.93
C LYS A 135 -6.03 3.19 -20.83
N LEU A 136 -6.07 1.90 -21.14
CA LEU A 136 -7.14 1.30 -21.95
C LEU A 136 -8.49 1.33 -21.22
N LEU A 137 -8.51 1.05 -19.91
CA LEU A 137 -9.72 1.15 -19.07
C LEU A 137 -10.22 2.59 -18.93
N GLN A 138 -9.32 3.58 -18.84
CA GLN A 138 -9.68 5.01 -18.80
C GLN A 138 -10.25 5.53 -20.13
N SER A 139 -9.78 4.98 -21.25
CA SER A 139 -10.23 5.36 -22.60
C SER A 139 -11.62 4.80 -22.96
N TYR A 140 -12.17 3.92 -22.13
CA TYR A 140 -13.46 3.26 -22.39
C TYR A 140 -14.64 4.24 -22.28
N LYS A 141 -15.43 4.37 -23.37
CA LYS A 141 -16.59 5.26 -23.42
C LYS A 141 -17.88 4.52 -23.07
N PHE A 142 -18.56 4.96 -22.01
CA PHE A 142 -19.81 4.33 -21.54
C PHE A 142 -21.07 4.69 -22.33
N ILE A 143 -21.07 5.84 -22.99
CA ILE A 143 -22.30 6.43 -23.55
C ILE A 143 -22.74 5.69 -24.83
N LYS A 144 -21.78 5.19 -25.62
CA LYS A 144 -22.02 4.29 -26.77
C LYS A 144 -20.82 3.34 -26.89
N PRO A 145 -20.84 2.18 -26.20
CA PRO A 145 -19.76 1.21 -26.34
C PRO A 145 -19.84 0.63 -27.76
N ASP A 146 -18.84 0.94 -28.59
CA ASP A 146 -18.71 0.32 -29.90
C ASP A 146 -17.92 -1.00 -29.80
N LYS A 147 -17.90 -1.78 -30.89
CA LYS A 147 -17.06 -2.99 -31.00
C LYS A 147 -15.58 -2.69 -30.72
N GLU A 148 -15.12 -1.48 -31.01
CA GLU A 148 -13.77 -1.03 -30.67
C GLU A 148 -13.53 -0.88 -29.16
N ASP A 149 -14.54 -0.49 -28.38
CA ASP A 149 -14.40 -0.33 -26.93
C ASP A 149 -14.36 -1.70 -26.22
N LEU A 150 -15.08 -2.70 -26.73
CA LEU A 150 -14.94 -4.10 -26.28
C LEU A 150 -13.54 -4.67 -26.62
N LYS A 151 -12.95 -4.29 -27.76
CA LYS A 151 -11.57 -4.65 -28.08
C LYS A 151 -10.57 -4.06 -27.09
N LYS A 152 -10.76 -2.81 -26.64
CA LYS A 152 -9.91 -2.18 -25.62
C LYS A 152 -9.97 -2.90 -24.27
N LEU A 153 -11.14 -3.41 -23.87
CA LEU A 153 -11.26 -4.21 -22.64
C LEU A 153 -10.51 -5.54 -22.75
N ASN A 154 -10.60 -6.20 -23.91
CA ASN A 154 -9.84 -7.43 -24.17
C ASN A 154 -8.33 -7.17 -24.22
N GLN A 155 -7.89 -6.07 -24.83
CA GLN A 155 -6.48 -5.64 -24.80
C GLN A 155 -6.00 -5.34 -23.38
N ALA A 156 -6.82 -4.68 -22.56
CA ALA A 156 -6.49 -4.44 -21.15
C ALA A 156 -6.33 -5.76 -20.38
N LEU A 157 -7.18 -6.76 -20.67
CA LEU A 157 -7.06 -8.09 -20.07
C LEU A 157 -5.78 -8.80 -20.52
N GLU A 158 -5.42 -8.68 -21.80
CA GLU A 158 -4.17 -9.21 -22.33
C GLU A 158 -2.95 -8.58 -21.63
N SER A 159 -2.91 -7.26 -21.47
CA SER A 159 -1.85 -6.58 -20.71
C SER A 159 -1.78 -7.06 -19.25
N ILE A 160 -2.91 -7.29 -18.58
CA ILE A 160 -2.92 -7.88 -17.23
C ILE A 160 -2.33 -9.30 -17.23
N ASN A 161 -2.66 -10.13 -18.24
CA ASN A 161 -2.08 -11.47 -18.37
C ASN A 161 -0.58 -11.44 -18.63
N LEU A 162 -0.08 -10.48 -19.42
CA LEU A 162 1.35 -10.29 -19.64
C LEU A 162 2.07 -9.88 -18.35
N SER A 163 1.47 -8.98 -17.56
CA SER A 163 1.97 -8.62 -16.24
C SER A 163 2.07 -9.84 -15.30
N MET A 164 1.03 -10.69 -15.29
CA MET A 164 1.04 -11.93 -14.50
C MET A 164 2.15 -12.89 -14.93
N ARG A 165 2.41 -13.04 -16.24
CA ARG A 165 3.50 -13.89 -16.73
C ARG A 165 4.88 -13.38 -16.29
N CYS A 166 5.12 -12.06 -16.33
CA CYS A 166 6.33 -11.48 -15.77
C CYS A 166 6.47 -11.81 -14.28
N MET A 167 5.37 -11.72 -13.53
CA MET A 167 5.35 -12.02 -12.11
C MET A 167 5.58 -13.51 -11.80
N ASP A 168 5.03 -14.42 -12.61
CA ASP A 168 5.26 -15.86 -12.49
C ASP A 168 6.74 -16.21 -12.75
N ASN A 169 7.39 -15.57 -13.73
CA ASN A 169 8.83 -15.75 -14.01
C ASN A 169 9.72 -15.29 -12.84
N ILE A 170 9.37 -14.18 -12.18
CA ILE A 170 10.09 -13.69 -10.99
C ILE A 170 9.97 -14.71 -9.85
N LEU A 171 8.76 -15.24 -9.62
CA LEU A 171 8.53 -16.24 -8.58
C LEU A 171 9.29 -17.56 -8.86
N GLU A 172 9.36 -17.99 -10.11
CA GLU A 172 10.14 -19.18 -10.50
C GLU A 172 11.64 -18.96 -10.25
N ARG A 173 12.17 -17.80 -10.64
CA ARG A 173 13.56 -17.41 -10.36
C ARG A 173 13.86 -17.41 -8.86
N ASP A 174 12.96 -16.88 -8.04
CA ASP A 174 13.11 -16.86 -6.58
C ASP A 174 13.15 -18.26 -5.97
N VAL A 175 12.35 -19.19 -6.50
CA VAL A 175 12.35 -20.59 -6.09
C VAL A 175 13.66 -21.27 -6.46
N ASP A 176 14.17 -21.02 -7.67
CA ASP A 176 15.40 -21.66 -8.13
C ASP A 176 16.65 -21.13 -7.42
N LEU A 177 16.71 -19.82 -7.14
CA LEU A 177 17.77 -19.23 -6.31
C LEU A 177 17.78 -19.82 -4.88
N LYS A 178 16.60 -20.09 -4.31
CA LYS A 178 16.49 -20.76 -3.00
C LYS A 178 16.99 -22.20 -3.05
N LYS A 179 16.66 -22.95 -4.11
CA LYS A 179 17.15 -24.34 -4.30
C LYS A 179 18.66 -24.38 -4.48
N GLN A 180 19.25 -23.42 -5.22
CA GLN A 180 20.70 -23.35 -5.40
C GLN A 180 21.43 -23.06 -4.09
N LYS A 181 20.90 -22.16 -3.25
CA LYS A 181 21.45 -21.85 -1.91
C LYS A 181 21.36 -22.99 -0.89
N GLN A 182 20.49 -23.99 -1.11
CA GLN A 182 20.41 -25.17 -0.24
C GLN A 182 21.35 -26.30 -0.68
N LYS A 183 21.85 -26.25 -1.92
CA LYS A 183 22.73 -27.27 -2.50
C LYS A 183 24.22 -26.94 -2.42
N GLY A 184 24.57 -25.68 -2.15
CA GLY A 184 25.94 -25.22 -1.88
C GLY A 184 26.13 -24.91 -0.41
#